data_AF-A0A8T7FH15-F1
#
_entry.id   AF-A0A8T7FH15-F1
#
_cell.length_a   1.000
_cell.length_b   1.000
_cell.length_c   1.000
_cell.angle_alpha   90.00
_cell.angle_beta   90.00
_cell.angle_gamma   90.00
#
_symmetry.space_group_name_H-M   'P 1'
#
loop_
_entity.id
_entity.type
_entity.pdbx_description
1 polymer ?
#
loop_
_entity_poly.entity_id
_entity_poly.type
_entity_poly.pdbx_seq_one_letter_code
_entity_poly.pdbx_strand_id
1 'polypeptide(L)'
;MKETSQNNRLILSILAVVVGLFMVIVAPFLIQETLERILTELVKVAAEKPAYASGILLFSYAFPFYRGLIFVGGIALILMARAIHRGEEWTFPAAALASAFPSAGGFFMFMPYVSFVKGFPLPMVVSFIGLIFFWTLILIRNVDKWVKWGQFLAMTFCGMLSTHAFIVGIGNMRMLLTRPGKPMYAGLGAWVLAWSQPIQWICVILLLVAIYMLATRKFAGWWLALVSVTSLVAIDVPMQIIRLTMTDSVSWDYSYGLPVIIGLFIVLLNPKFKKALVAEG
;
A
#
# COMPACT_ATOMS: atom_id res chain seq x y z
N MET A 1 15.91 13.94 11.85
CA MET A 1 16.50 14.76 10.78
C MET A 1 17.61 15.66 11.30
N LYS A 2 17.45 16.30 12.47
CA LYS A 2 18.41 17.21 13.08
C LYS A 2 19.78 16.57 13.32
N GLU A 3 19.81 15.35 13.83
CA GLU A 3 21.04 14.58 14.11
C GLU A 3 21.69 13.96 12.85
N THR A 4 21.02 14.07 11.69
CA THR A 4 21.53 13.50 10.42
C THR A 4 22.51 14.49 9.77
N SER A 5 23.64 13.98 9.28
CA SER A 5 24.71 14.82 8.70
C SER A 5 24.23 15.69 7.54
N GLN A 6 24.90 16.82 7.32
CA GLN A 6 24.55 17.75 6.24
C GLN A 6 24.56 17.08 4.86
N ASN A 7 25.57 16.25 4.58
CA ASN A 7 25.68 15.51 3.32
C ASN A 7 24.49 14.56 3.12
N ASN A 8 24.11 13.83 4.16
CA ASN A 8 22.97 12.92 4.12
C ASN A 8 21.64 13.69 3.91
N ARG A 9 21.46 14.83 4.57
CA ARG A 9 20.30 15.71 4.36
C ARG A 9 20.26 16.30 2.96
N LEU A 10 21.41 16.65 2.39
CA LEU A 10 21.52 17.09 1.00
C LEU A 10 21.11 15.98 0.02
N ILE A 11 21.61 14.76 0.21
CA ILE A 11 21.22 13.59 -0.61
C ILE A 11 19.70 13.39 -0.54
N LEU A 12 19.11 13.39 0.66
CA LEU A 12 17.66 13.22 0.83
C LEU A 12 16.85 14.35 0.20
N SER A 13 17.34 15.58 0.27
CA SER A 13 16.71 16.74 -0.36
C SER A 13 16.70 16.62 -1.89
N ILE A 14 17.85 16.26 -2.49
CA ILE A 14 17.97 16.03 -3.93
C ILE A 14 17.06 14.89 -4.36
N LEU A 15 17.09 13.76 -3.65
CA LEU A 15 16.23 12.63 -3.95
C LEU A 15 14.74 12.99 -3.83
N ALA A 16 14.35 13.81 -2.85
CA ALA A 16 12.97 14.26 -2.71
C ALA A 16 12.50 15.07 -3.92
N VAL A 17 13.36 15.93 -4.48
CA VAL A 17 13.07 16.66 -5.72
C VAL A 17 12.99 15.70 -6.91
N VAL A 18 13.99 14.84 -7.11
CA VAL A 18 14.02 13.91 -8.25
C VAL A 18 12.82 12.98 -8.25
N VAL A 19 12.53 12.36 -7.11
CA VAL A 19 11.41 11.43 -6.94
C VAL A 19 10.08 12.17 -7.01
N GLY A 20 9.99 13.35 -6.40
CA GLY A 20 8.80 14.20 -6.50
C GLY A 20 8.49 14.62 -7.94
N LEU A 21 9.49 15.01 -8.73
CA LEU A 21 9.34 15.30 -10.15
C LEU A 21 8.93 14.07 -10.95
N PHE A 22 9.52 12.90 -10.66
CA PHE A 22 9.07 11.64 -11.26
C PHE A 22 7.59 11.37 -10.95
N MET A 23 7.15 11.55 -9.70
CA MET A 23 5.76 11.32 -9.27
C MET A 23 4.76 12.29 -9.91
N VAL A 24 5.18 13.52 -10.21
CA VAL A 24 4.33 14.56 -10.80
C VAL A 24 4.31 14.48 -12.32
N ILE A 25 5.43 14.14 -12.95
CA ILE A 25 5.60 14.21 -14.40
C ILE A 25 5.48 12.83 -15.02
N VAL A 26 6.29 11.85 -14.58
CA VAL A 26 6.46 10.57 -15.28
C VAL A 26 5.44 9.53 -14.83
N ALA A 27 5.24 9.37 -13.52
CA ALA A 27 4.33 8.37 -12.96
C ALA A 27 2.89 8.48 -13.50
N PRO A 28 2.30 9.68 -13.68
CA PRO A 28 0.96 9.81 -14.24
C PRO A 28 0.81 9.21 -15.64
N PHE A 29 1.82 9.35 -16.51
CA PHE A 29 1.83 8.74 -17.84
C PHE A 29 1.98 7.23 -17.75
N LEU A 30 2.90 6.72 -16.93
CA LEU A 30 3.07 5.27 -16.74
C LEU A 30 1.79 4.62 -16.23
N ILE A 31 1.08 5.26 -15.31
CA ILE A 31 -0.20 4.77 -14.78
C ILE A 31 -1.30 4.82 -15.84
N GLN A 32 -1.36 5.87 -16.65
CA GLN A 32 -2.32 5.99 -17.74
C GLN A 32 -2.11 4.89 -18.80
N GLU A 33 -0.88 4.73 -19.27
CA GLU A 33 -0.51 3.68 -20.23
C GLU A 33 -0.82 2.28 -19.68
N THR A 34 -0.53 2.05 -18.39
CA THR A 34 -0.89 0.80 -17.71
C THR A 34 -2.40 0.57 -17.74
N LEU A 35 -3.20 1.59 -17.40
CA LEU A 35 -4.64 1.48 -17.39
C LEU A 35 -5.18 1.16 -18.78
N GLU A 36 -4.74 1.86 -19.83
CA GLU A 36 -5.19 1.64 -21.21
C GLU A 36 -4.89 0.22 -21.69
N ARG A 37 -3.70 -0.30 -21.41
CA ARG A 37 -3.33 -1.69 -21.73
C ARG A 37 -4.21 -2.69 -21.00
N ILE A 38 -4.43 -2.49 -19.70
CA ILE A 38 -5.29 -3.36 -18.90
C ILE A 38 -6.72 -3.32 -19.45
N LEU A 39 -7.29 -2.14 -19.69
CA LEU A 39 -8.66 -2.01 -20.18
C LEU A 39 -8.84 -2.63 -21.57
N THR A 40 -7.85 -2.46 -22.46
CA THR A 40 -7.87 -3.07 -23.79
C THR A 40 -7.99 -4.59 -23.72
N GLU A 41 -7.19 -5.25 -22.88
CA GLU A 41 -7.27 -6.71 -22.72
C GLU A 41 -8.48 -7.13 -21.89
N LEU A 42 -8.84 -6.36 -20.87
CA LEU A 42 -9.95 -6.68 -19.99
C LEU A 42 -11.30 -6.60 -20.71
N VAL A 43 -11.49 -5.71 -21.68
CA VAL A 43 -12.70 -5.67 -22.53
C VAL A 43 -12.86 -6.97 -23.31
N LYS A 44 -11.77 -7.50 -23.90
CA LYS A 44 -11.79 -8.78 -24.62
C LYS A 44 -12.14 -9.93 -23.68
N VAL A 45 -11.44 -10.00 -22.53
CA VAL A 45 -11.68 -11.04 -21.52
C VAL A 45 -13.11 -10.95 -20.96
N ALA A 46 -13.64 -9.75 -20.74
CA ALA A 46 -14.99 -9.55 -20.22
C ALA A 46 -16.09 -9.95 -21.22
N ALA A 47 -15.84 -9.83 -22.52
CA ALA A 47 -16.75 -10.29 -23.56
C ALA A 47 -16.93 -11.82 -23.52
N GLU A 48 -15.84 -12.56 -23.26
CA GLU A 48 -15.87 -14.01 -23.10
C GLU A 48 -16.30 -14.46 -21.70
N LYS A 49 -15.91 -13.69 -20.67
CA LYS A 49 -16.10 -14.01 -19.25
C LYS A 49 -16.72 -12.80 -18.54
N PRO A 50 -18.06 -12.68 -18.52
CA PRO A 50 -18.76 -11.54 -17.92
C PRO A 50 -18.42 -11.26 -16.45
N ALA A 51 -17.91 -12.25 -15.72
CA ALA A 51 -17.41 -12.11 -14.35
C ALA A 51 -16.32 -11.04 -14.18
N TYR A 52 -15.59 -10.69 -15.24
CA TYR A 52 -14.52 -9.68 -15.23
C TYR A 52 -15.00 -8.28 -15.60
N ALA A 53 -16.25 -8.11 -16.07
CA ALA A 53 -16.75 -6.84 -16.62
C ALA A 53 -16.70 -5.68 -15.62
N SER A 54 -16.97 -5.93 -14.33
CA SER A 54 -16.87 -4.91 -13.27
C SER A 54 -15.46 -4.36 -13.07
N GLY A 55 -14.43 -5.11 -13.48
CA GLY A 55 -13.04 -4.65 -13.40
C GLY A 55 -12.78 -3.42 -14.26
N ILE A 56 -13.47 -3.27 -15.39
CA ILE A 56 -13.36 -2.10 -16.28
C ILE A 56 -13.68 -0.83 -15.49
N LEU A 57 -14.83 -0.81 -14.82
CA LEU A 57 -15.27 0.31 -14.00
C LEU A 57 -14.32 0.53 -12.82
N LEU A 58 -14.02 -0.53 -12.06
CA LEU A 58 -13.23 -0.42 -10.84
C LEU A 58 -11.82 0.10 -11.10
N PHE A 59 -11.13 -0.41 -12.12
CA PHE A 59 -9.78 0.07 -12.46
C PHE A 59 -9.81 1.49 -13.03
N SER A 60 -10.84 1.84 -13.81
CA SER A 60 -11.03 3.21 -14.33
C SER A 60 -11.21 4.26 -13.23
N TYR A 61 -11.63 3.86 -12.01
CA TYR A 61 -11.67 4.75 -10.85
C TYR A 61 -10.44 4.62 -9.95
N ALA A 62 -10.04 3.40 -9.61
CA ALA A 62 -8.97 3.15 -8.65
C ALA A 62 -7.62 3.66 -9.16
N PHE A 63 -7.32 3.52 -10.46
CA PHE A 63 -6.04 3.95 -11.03
C PHE A 63 -5.90 5.48 -11.02
N PRO A 64 -6.88 6.28 -11.53
CA PRO A 64 -6.83 7.73 -11.42
C PRO A 64 -6.83 8.25 -9.99
N PHE A 65 -7.57 7.61 -9.07
CA PHE A 65 -7.54 7.98 -7.67
C PHE A 65 -6.14 7.84 -7.08
N TYR A 66 -5.51 6.69 -7.28
CA TYR A 66 -4.16 6.43 -6.78
C TYR A 66 -3.11 7.31 -7.48
N ARG A 67 -3.27 7.57 -8.79
CA ARG A 67 -2.48 8.57 -9.52
C ARG A 67 -2.54 9.95 -8.87
N GLY A 68 -3.73 10.37 -8.43
CA GLY A 68 -3.92 11.61 -7.67
C GLY A 68 -3.15 11.64 -6.35
N LEU A 69 -3.20 10.55 -5.58
CA LEU A 69 -2.42 10.42 -4.34
C LEU A 69 -0.91 10.52 -4.60
N ILE A 70 -0.41 9.84 -5.64
CA ILE A 70 1.00 9.90 -6.06
C ILE A 70 1.38 11.32 -6.48
N PHE A 71 0.55 11.98 -7.28
CA PHE A 71 0.80 13.35 -7.71
C PHE A 71 0.93 14.30 -6.51
N VAL A 72 -0.03 14.27 -5.58
CA VAL A 72 -0.02 15.10 -4.37
C VAL A 72 1.19 14.78 -3.48
N GLY A 73 1.52 13.49 -3.32
CA GLY A 73 2.73 13.07 -2.62
C GLY A 73 4.00 13.64 -3.27
N GLY A 74 4.04 13.72 -4.59
CA GLY A 74 5.19 14.25 -5.34
C GLY A 74 5.38 15.74 -5.11
N ILE A 75 4.28 16.51 -5.16
CA ILE A 75 4.27 17.93 -4.81
C ILE A 75 4.75 18.12 -3.36
N ALA A 76 4.26 17.31 -2.43
CA ALA A 76 4.70 17.38 -1.04
C ALA A 76 6.21 17.15 -0.89
N LEU A 77 6.79 16.15 -1.58
CA LEU A 77 8.23 15.89 -1.54
C LEU A 77 9.05 17.07 -2.09
N ILE A 78 8.62 17.67 -3.21
CA ILE A 78 9.28 18.85 -3.80
C ILE A 78 9.26 20.02 -2.81
N LEU A 79 8.10 20.34 -2.25
CA LEU A 79 7.94 21.46 -1.30
C LEU A 79 8.73 21.24 0.00
N MET A 80 8.85 19.98 0.45
CA MET A 80 9.61 19.63 1.63
C MET A 80 11.13 19.59 1.42
N ALA A 81 11.62 19.59 0.17
CA ALA A 81 13.05 19.40 -0.11
C ALA A 81 13.95 20.38 0.66
N ARG A 82 13.57 21.66 0.73
CA ARG A 82 14.32 22.67 1.49
C ARG A 82 14.28 22.40 3.00
N ALA A 83 13.13 22.03 3.54
CA ALA A 83 12.97 21.70 4.95
C ALA A 83 13.75 20.42 5.35
N ILE A 84 13.79 19.42 4.46
CA ILE A 84 14.63 18.23 4.59
C ILE A 84 16.10 18.62 4.68
N HIS A 85 16.55 19.52 3.81
CA HIS A 85 17.94 20.00 3.81
C HIS A 85 18.30 20.74 5.10
N ARG A 86 17.38 21.54 5.65
CA ARG A 86 17.52 22.19 6.97
C ARG A 86 17.45 21.21 8.15
N GLY A 87 17.01 19.98 7.91
CA GLY A 87 16.90 18.91 8.90
C GLY A 87 15.72 19.06 9.86
N GLU A 88 14.62 19.65 9.39
CA GLU A 88 13.39 19.79 10.17
C GLU A 88 12.77 18.41 10.45
N GLU A 89 12.45 18.09 11.71
CA GLU A 89 12.02 16.73 12.09
C GLU A 89 10.68 16.31 11.48
N TRP A 90 9.76 17.26 11.30
CA TRP A 90 8.41 16.99 10.78
C TRP A 90 8.44 16.48 9.32
N THR A 91 9.51 16.72 8.57
CA THR A 91 9.60 16.28 7.18
C THR A 91 9.75 14.77 7.06
N PHE A 92 10.32 14.10 8.07
CA PHE A 92 10.49 12.64 8.03
C PHE A 92 9.15 11.87 7.92
N PRO A 93 8.19 12.04 8.84
CA PRO A 93 6.91 11.33 8.74
C PRO A 93 6.10 11.71 7.49
N ALA A 94 6.13 12.99 7.10
CA ALA A 94 5.44 13.46 5.91
C ALA A 94 6.05 12.88 4.62
N ALA A 95 7.38 12.88 4.49
CA ALA A 95 8.07 12.32 3.33
C ALA A 95 7.92 10.79 3.27
N ALA A 96 7.93 10.09 4.41
CA ALA A 96 7.71 8.64 4.46
C ALA A 96 6.30 8.27 3.99
N LEU A 97 5.26 9.01 4.41
CA LEU A 97 3.90 8.80 3.90
C LEU A 97 3.80 9.13 2.41
N ALA A 98 4.35 10.27 1.99
CA ALA A 98 4.30 10.70 0.60
C ALA A 98 4.93 9.67 -0.35
N SER A 99 6.05 9.05 0.03
CA SER A 99 6.69 8.00 -0.77
C SER A 99 6.09 6.60 -0.57
N ALA A 100 5.25 6.39 0.44
CA ALA A 100 4.47 5.16 0.58
C ALA A 100 3.41 5.03 -0.53
N PHE A 101 2.85 6.15 -1.02
CA PHE A 101 1.89 6.12 -2.13
C PHE A 101 2.45 5.46 -3.39
N PRO A 102 3.51 5.96 -4.06
CA PRO A 102 4.01 5.33 -5.28
C PRO A 102 4.44 3.87 -5.05
N SER A 103 5.01 3.58 -3.87
CA SER A 103 5.40 2.24 -3.46
C SER A 103 4.22 1.26 -3.46
N ALA A 104 3.17 1.55 -2.70
CA ALA A 104 2.00 0.67 -2.59
C ALA A 104 1.10 0.72 -3.84
N GLY A 105 0.97 1.88 -4.47
CA GLY A 105 0.14 2.09 -5.66
C GLY A 105 0.60 1.32 -6.87
N GLY A 106 1.91 1.35 -7.18
CA GLY A 106 2.44 0.61 -8.31
C GLY A 106 2.25 -0.92 -8.15
N PHE A 107 2.38 -1.45 -6.93
CA PHE A 107 2.19 -2.87 -6.66
C PHE A 107 0.70 -3.26 -6.72
N PHE A 108 -0.20 -2.37 -6.32
CA PHE A 108 -1.63 -2.57 -6.55
C PHE A 108 -1.93 -2.68 -8.06
N MET A 109 -1.39 -1.77 -8.87
CA MET A 109 -1.62 -1.74 -10.31
C MET A 109 -0.89 -2.86 -11.07
N PHE A 110 0.18 -3.39 -10.48
CA PHE A 110 0.93 -4.53 -11.01
C PHE A 110 0.08 -5.79 -11.13
N MET A 111 -0.74 -6.11 -10.12
CA MET A 111 -1.56 -7.33 -10.11
C MET A 111 -2.49 -7.48 -11.31
N PRO A 112 -3.38 -6.51 -11.62
CA PRO A 112 -4.19 -6.61 -12.83
C PRO A 112 -3.34 -6.56 -14.10
N TYR A 113 -2.20 -5.85 -14.11
CA TYR A 113 -1.31 -5.85 -15.28
C TYR A 113 -0.80 -7.24 -15.61
N VAL A 114 -0.18 -7.95 -14.67
CA VAL A 114 0.35 -9.31 -14.94
C VAL A 114 -0.74 -10.35 -15.16
N SER A 115 -1.97 -10.06 -14.75
CA SER A 115 -3.12 -10.93 -14.98
C SER A 115 -3.65 -10.86 -16.42
N PHE A 116 -3.48 -9.74 -17.11
CA PHE A 116 -4.12 -9.49 -18.42
C PHE A 116 -3.15 -9.09 -19.53
N VAL A 117 -2.03 -8.45 -19.19
CA VAL A 117 -1.10 -7.84 -20.14
C VAL A 117 0.20 -8.64 -20.16
N LYS A 118 0.67 -8.98 -21.37
CA LYS A 118 1.98 -9.63 -21.56
C LYS A 118 3.11 -8.60 -21.52
N GLY A 119 4.27 -9.00 -21.00
CA GLY A 119 5.50 -8.21 -21.01
C GLY A 119 5.79 -7.52 -19.68
N PHE A 120 6.73 -6.56 -19.71
CA PHE A 120 7.20 -5.91 -18.50
C PHE A 120 6.11 -5.03 -17.85
N PRO A 121 5.87 -5.17 -16.54
CA PRO A 121 4.86 -4.40 -15.81
C PRO A 121 5.32 -2.98 -15.50
N LEU A 122 4.87 -2.01 -16.31
CA LEU A 122 5.17 -0.59 -16.13
C LEU A 122 4.92 -0.06 -14.70
N PRO A 123 3.87 -0.48 -13.96
CA PRO A 123 3.64 0.00 -12.59
C PRO A 123 4.76 -0.34 -11.60
N MET A 124 5.55 -1.38 -11.87
CA MET A 124 6.68 -1.74 -11.00
C MET A 124 7.74 -0.63 -10.96
N VAL A 125 7.90 0.14 -12.05
CA VAL A 125 8.81 1.29 -12.09
C VAL A 125 8.36 2.34 -11.06
N VAL A 126 7.06 2.60 -10.99
CA VAL A 126 6.46 3.53 -10.02
C VAL A 126 6.73 3.06 -8.58
N SER A 127 6.50 1.77 -8.31
CA SER A 127 6.76 1.19 -6.99
C SER A 127 8.22 1.23 -6.59
N PHE A 128 9.13 0.85 -7.48
CA PHE A 128 10.55 0.79 -7.15
C PHE A 128 11.15 2.17 -6.90
N ILE A 129 10.77 3.19 -7.67
CA ILE A 129 11.23 4.56 -7.41
C ILE A 129 10.71 5.08 -6.07
N GLY A 130 9.44 4.80 -5.74
CA GLY A 130 8.88 5.09 -4.43
C GLY A 130 9.63 4.40 -3.29
N LEU A 131 9.90 3.10 -3.43
CA LEU A 131 10.56 2.28 -2.42
C LEU A 131 12.02 2.69 -2.19
N ILE A 132 12.76 2.98 -3.27
CA ILE A 132 14.14 3.46 -3.17
C ILE A 132 14.17 4.69 -2.28
N PHE A 133 13.34 5.70 -2.56
CA PHE A 133 13.29 6.89 -1.71
C PHE A 133 12.85 6.58 -0.28
N PHE A 134 11.78 5.81 -0.12
CA PHE A 134 11.22 5.45 1.19
C PHE A 134 12.25 4.76 2.09
N TRP A 135 12.98 3.76 1.56
CA TRP A 135 14.02 3.06 2.30
C TRP A 135 15.24 3.92 2.53
N THR A 136 15.70 4.68 1.54
CA THR A 136 16.82 5.60 1.70
C THR A 136 16.53 6.63 2.80
N LEU A 137 15.33 7.19 2.83
CA LEU A 137 14.87 8.15 3.85
C LEU A 137 14.99 7.58 5.28
N ILE A 138 14.71 6.29 5.46
CA ILE A 138 14.79 5.63 6.77
C ILE A 138 16.24 5.25 7.11
N LEU A 139 16.94 4.63 6.18
CA LEU A 139 18.25 4.00 6.44
C LEU A 139 19.38 5.02 6.61
N ILE A 140 19.32 6.15 5.89
CA ILE A 140 20.35 7.21 5.94
C ILE A 140 20.23 8.08 7.20
N ARG A 141 19.07 8.09 7.88
CA ARG A 141 18.90 8.85 9.12
C ARG A 141 19.88 8.39 10.20
N ASN A 142 20.47 9.36 10.88
CA ASN A 142 21.27 9.12 12.06
C ASN A 142 20.36 9.07 13.29
N VAL A 143 20.00 7.86 13.70
CA VAL A 143 19.16 7.55 14.87
C VAL A 143 19.63 6.22 15.46
N ASP A 144 19.20 5.91 16.68
CA ASP A 144 19.45 4.60 17.28
C ASP A 144 19.06 3.44 16.34
N LYS A 145 19.84 2.36 16.39
CA LYS A 145 19.69 1.21 15.49
C LYS A 145 18.32 0.54 15.63
N TRP A 146 17.76 0.46 16.84
CA TRP A 146 16.46 -0.17 17.06
C TRP A 146 15.33 0.73 16.57
N VAL A 147 15.48 2.06 16.68
CA VAL A 147 14.54 3.01 16.07
C VAL A 147 14.57 2.86 14.56
N LYS A 148 15.77 2.80 13.96
CA LYS A 148 15.94 2.64 12.51
C LYS A 148 15.30 1.34 12.00
N TRP A 149 15.67 0.20 12.57
CA TRP A 149 15.16 -1.10 12.15
C TRP A 149 13.68 -1.29 12.49
N GLY A 150 13.24 -0.80 13.64
CA GLY A 150 11.82 -0.81 14.01
C GLY A 150 10.97 -0.03 13.01
N GLN A 151 11.37 1.20 12.68
CA GLN A 151 10.68 2.03 11.68
C GLN A 151 10.77 1.42 10.28
N PHE A 152 11.93 0.93 9.86
CA PHE A 152 12.12 0.29 8.57
C PHE A 152 11.17 -0.90 8.39
N LEU A 153 11.19 -1.84 9.34
CA LEU A 153 10.38 -3.06 9.25
C LEU A 153 8.88 -2.74 9.40
N ALA A 154 8.48 -1.99 10.44
CA ALA A 154 7.08 -1.72 10.71
C ALA A 154 6.42 -0.95 9.54
N MET A 155 7.06 0.11 9.05
CA MET A 155 6.47 0.93 8.00
C MET A 155 6.52 0.24 6.63
N THR A 156 7.55 -0.57 6.35
CA THR A 156 7.59 -1.41 5.13
C THR A 156 6.45 -2.43 5.15
N PHE A 157 6.26 -3.16 6.25
CA PHE A 157 5.15 -4.11 6.36
C PHE A 157 3.78 -3.41 6.33
N CYS A 158 3.64 -2.22 6.90
CA CYS A 158 2.41 -1.43 6.75
C CYS A 158 2.13 -1.09 5.29
N GLY A 159 3.14 -0.70 4.50
CA GLY A 159 2.98 -0.43 3.07
C GLY A 159 2.64 -1.69 2.26
N MET A 160 3.28 -2.82 2.56
CA MET A 160 2.97 -4.11 1.92
C MET A 160 1.54 -4.57 2.23
N LEU A 161 1.11 -4.48 3.49
CA LEU A 161 -0.26 -4.84 3.88
C LEU A 161 -1.30 -3.85 3.33
N SER A 162 -0.95 -2.58 3.19
CA SER A 162 -1.83 -1.61 2.50
C SER A 162 -2.04 -2.02 1.05
N THR A 163 -1.00 -2.51 0.38
CA THR A 163 -1.11 -3.01 -1.00
C THR A 163 -1.98 -4.27 -1.06
N HIS A 164 -1.69 -5.26 -0.22
CA HIS A 164 -2.47 -6.51 -0.12
C HIS A 164 -3.95 -6.22 0.14
N ALA A 165 -4.25 -5.44 1.18
CA ALA A 165 -5.61 -5.11 1.54
C ALA A 165 -6.33 -4.36 0.42
N PHE A 166 -5.66 -3.42 -0.26
CA PHE A 166 -6.29 -2.71 -1.37
C PHE A 166 -6.59 -3.63 -2.56
N ILE A 167 -5.66 -4.53 -2.93
CA ILE A 167 -5.86 -5.54 -3.98
C ILE A 167 -7.04 -6.46 -3.63
N VAL A 168 -7.05 -7.03 -2.42
CA VAL A 168 -8.11 -7.93 -1.97
C VAL A 168 -9.45 -7.20 -1.92
N GLY A 169 -9.49 -5.97 -1.41
CA GLY A 169 -10.70 -5.16 -1.37
C GLY A 169 -11.28 -4.87 -2.77
N ILE A 170 -10.43 -4.47 -3.73
CA ILE A 170 -10.87 -4.27 -5.13
C ILE A 170 -11.29 -5.60 -5.77
N GLY A 171 -10.56 -6.69 -5.52
CA GLY A 171 -10.90 -8.03 -6.01
C GLY A 171 -12.26 -8.51 -5.51
N ASN A 172 -12.54 -8.33 -4.21
CA ASN A 172 -13.82 -8.64 -3.60
C ASN A 172 -14.95 -7.81 -4.21
N MET A 173 -14.75 -6.50 -4.35
CA MET A 173 -15.73 -5.62 -4.96
C MET A 173 -16.03 -6.02 -6.41
N ARG A 174 -15.00 -6.40 -7.18
CA ARG A 174 -15.16 -6.89 -8.56
C ARG A 174 -16.10 -8.07 -8.60
N MET A 175 -15.86 -9.09 -7.78
CA MET A 175 -16.69 -10.31 -7.71
C MET A 175 -18.11 -10.00 -7.21
N LEU A 176 -18.27 -9.13 -6.21
CA LEU A 176 -19.58 -8.70 -5.74
C LEU A 176 -20.38 -7.98 -6.83
N LEU A 177 -19.73 -7.13 -7.61
CA LEU A 177 -20.36 -6.38 -8.70
C LEU A 177 -20.69 -7.23 -9.92
N THR A 178 -20.27 -8.49 -10.00
CA THR A 178 -20.66 -9.45 -11.06
C THR A 178 -21.40 -10.67 -10.51
N ARG A 179 -21.69 -10.71 -9.20
CA ARG A 179 -22.38 -11.83 -8.55
C ARG A 179 -23.73 -12.16 -9.22
N PRO A 180 -24.14 -13.43 -9.24
CA PRO A 180 -25.47 -13.82 -9.67
C PRO A 180 -26.55 -13.36 -8.68
N GLY A 181 -27.77 -13.16 -9.14
CA GLY A 181 -28.92 -12.87 -8.28
C GLY A 181 -28.98 -11.45 -7.71
N LYS A 182 -28.28 -10.48 -8.32
CA LYS A 182 -28.38 -9.05 -7.92
C LYS A 182 -29.84 -8.57 -7.96
N PRO A 183 -30.24 -7.67 -7.04
CA PRO A 183 -29.42 -6.99 -6.04
C PRO A 183 -29.12 -7.82 -4.77
N MET A 184 -29.62 -9.05 -4.67
CA MET A 184 -29.48 -9.87 -3.47
C MET A 184 -28.05 -10.44 -3.31
N TYR A 185 -27.72 -10.83 -2.07
CA TYR A 185 -26.45 -11.49 -1.72
C TYR A 185 -26.74 -12.94 -1.36
N ALA A 186 -26.93 -13.78 -2.39
CA ALA A 186 -27.25 -15.18 -2.21
C ALA A 186 -25.97 -16.01 -1.95
N GLY A 187 -25.97 -16.77 -0.86
CA GLY A 187 -24.93 -17.74 -0.55
C GLY A 187 -23.72 -17.19 0.20
N LEU A 188 -23.04 -18.11 0.90
CA LEU A 188 -21.93 -17.81 1.80
C LEU A 188 -20.76 -17.13 1.08
N GLY A 189 -20.48 -17.50 -0.17
CA GLY A 189 -19.43 -16.87 -0.97
C GLY A 189 -19.65 -15.36 -1.18
N ALA A 190 -20.88 -14.92 -1.43
CA ALA A 190 -21.19 -13.50 -1.56
C ALA A 190 -21.05 -12.76 -0.21
N TRP A 191 -21.39 -13.41 0.90
CA TRP A 191 -21.29 -12.84 2.24
C TRP A 191 -19.83 -12.62 2.65
N VAL A 192 -18.97 -13.60 2.40
CA VAL A 192 -17.52 -13.51 2.63
C VAL A 192 -16.93 -12.27 1.95
N LEU A 193 -17.24 -12.09 0.67
CA LEU A 193 -16.74 -10.96 -0.10
C LEU A 193 -17.29 -9.63 0.44
N ALA A 194 -18.59 -9.58 0.78
CA ALA A 194 -19.27 -8.38 1.28
C ALA A 194 -18.75 -7.94 2.66
N TRP A 195 -18.41 -8.88 3.53
CA TRP A 195 -17.81 -8.57 4.82
C TRP A 195 -16.35 -8.17 4.71
N SER A 196 -15.58 -8.90 3.89
CA SER A 196 -14.14 -8.64 3.81
C SER A 196 -13.83 -7.32 3.13
N GLN A 197 -14.49 -7.00 2.01
CA GLN A 197 -14.23 -5.82 1.21
C GLN A 197 -14.07 -4.50 2.02
N PRO A 198 -15.04 -4.08 2.86
CA PRO A 198 -14.94 -2.82 3.59
C PRO A 198 -13.83 -2.85 4.66
N ILE A 199 -13.63 -3.99 5.34
CA ILE A 199 -12.59 -4.14 6.35
C ILE A 199 -11.21 -3.93 5.73
N GLN A 200 -10.97 -4.49 4.53
CA GLN A 200 -9.73 -4.29 3.80
C GLN A 200 -9.44 -2.80 3.56
N TRP A 201 -10.41 -2.04 3.03
CA TRP A 201 -10.21 -0.62 2.73
C TRP A 201 -10.03 0.24 3.98
N ILE A 202 -10.73 -0.08 5.07
CA ILE A 202 -10.50 0.57 6.36
C ILE A 202 -9.06 0.30 6.83
N CYS A 203 -8.57 -0.94 6.73
CA CYS A 203 -7.20 -1.29 7.08
C CYS A 203 -6.17 -0.54 6.23
N VAL A 204 -6.42 -0.31 4.94
CA VAL A 204 -5.54 0.52 4.09
C VAL A 204 -5.36 1.92 4.69
N ILE A 205 -6.46 2.57 5.09
CA ILE A 205 -6.40 3.92 5.69
C ILE A 205 -5.61 3.88 7.00
N LEU A 206 -5.95 2.94 7.89
CA LEU A 206 -5.29 2.82 9.19
C LEU A 206 -3.79 2.54 9.06
N LEU A 207 -3.38 1.68 8.12
CA LEU A 207 -1.97 1.36 7.86
C LEU A 207 -1.19 2.55 7.27
N LEU A 208 -1.78 3.30 6.34
CA LEU A 208 -1.16 4.51 5.80
C LEU A 208 -0.99 5.59 6.88
N VAL A 209 -2.01 5.79 7.72
CA VAL A 209 -1.90 6.71 8.87
C VAL A 209 -0.87 6.19 9.89
N ALA A 210 -0.80 4.88 10.09
CA ALA A 210 0.19 4.27 10.96
C ALA A 210 1.62 4.53 10.48
N ILE A 211 1.91 4.53 9.17
CA ILE A 211 3.25 4.89 8.64
C ILE A 211 3.67 6.28 9.17
N TYR A 212 2.82 7.29 9.02
CA TYR A 212 3.12 8.64 9.50
C TYR A 212 3.27 8.68 11.03
N MET A 213 2.37 8.03 11.76
CA MET A 213 2.37 8.06 13.23
C MET A 213 3.55 7.26 13.84
N LEU A 214 3.94 6.13 13.24
CA LEU A 214 5.13 5.36 13.61
C LEU A 214 6.42 6.12 13.30
N ALA A 215 6.44 6.88 12.20
CA ALA A 215 7.55 7.77 11.87
C ALA A 215 7.74 8.87 12.93
N THR A 216 6.63 9.39 13.49
CA THR A 216 6.64 10.32 14.65
C THR A 216 6.83 9.64 16.01
N ARG A 217 6.96 8.31 16.03
CA ARG A 217 7.08 7.49 17.25
C ARG A 217 5.93 7.65 18.24
N LYS A 218 4.71 7.91 17.75
CA LYS A 218 3.51 8.06 18.59
C LYS A 218 2.89 6.71 18.91
N PHE A 219 2.46 6.54 20.16
CA PHE A 219 1.75 5.33 20.62
C PHE A 219 0.50 5.02 19.80
N ALA A 220 -0.23 6.06 19.35
CA ALA A 220 -1.36 5.90 18.45
C ALA A 220 -0.99 5.19 17.14
N GLY A 221 0.21 5.44 16.59
CA GLY A 221 0.67 4.76 15.37
C GLY A 221 0.87 3.25 15.57
N TRP A 222 1.40 2.87 16.74
CA TRP A 222 1.51 1.46 17.12
C TRP A 222 0.14 0.78 17.22
N TRP A 223 -0.83 1.43 17.86
CA TRP A 223 -2.19 0.92 17.95
C TRP A 223 -2.90 0.83 16.60
N LEU A 224 -2.77 1.84 15.73
CA LEU A 224 -3.35 1.81 14.39
C LEU A 224 -2.81 0.63 13.58
N ALA A 225 -1.48 0.40 13.61
CA ALA A 225 -0.87 -0.75 12.97
C ALA A 225 -1.36 -2.07 13.57
N LEU A 226 -1.42 -2.18 14.91
CA LEU A 226 -1.84 -3.39 15.61
C LEU A 226 -3.32 -3.74 15.35
N VAL A 227 -4.22 -2.75 15.42
CA VAL A 227 -5.63 -2.90 15.09
C VAL A 227 -5.76 -3.37 13.65
N SER A 228 -5.10 -2.70 12.71
CA SER A 228 -5.16 -3.07 11.29
C SER A 228 -4.72 -4.51 11.05
N VAL A 229 -3.54 -4.90 11.53
CA VAL A 229 -3.01 -6.26 11.29
C VAL A 229 -3.84 -7.34 11.98
N THR A 230 -4.41 -7.04 13.15
CA THR A 230 -5.32 -7.95 13.86
C THR A 230 -6.64 -8.10 13.10
N SER A 231 -7.22 -6.99 12.63
CA SER A 231 -8.42 -7.02 11.79
C SER A 231 -8.18 -7.79 10.49
N LEU A 232 -7.02 -7.62 9.85
CA LEU A 232 -6.64 -8.36 8.66
C LEU A 232 -6.54 -9.86 8.94
N VAL A 233 -5.95 -10.31 10.05
CA VAL A 233 -5.98 -11.75 10.41
C VAL A 233 -7.38 -12.25 10.67
N ALA A 234 -8.14 -11.50 11.47
CA ALA A 234 -9.48 -11.88 11.89
C ALA A 234 -10.44 -12.01 10.69
N ILE A 235 -10.17 -11.30 9.60
CA ILE A 235 -10.94 -11.44 8.36
C ILE A 235 -10.28 -12.41 7.36
N ASP A 236 -8.99 -12.30 7.08
CA ASP A 236 -8.33 -13.05 6.00
C ASP A 236 -8.30 -14.55 6.30
N VAL A 237 -7.99 -14.96 7.53
CA VAL A 237 -7.86 -16.38 7.88
C VAL A 237 -9.22 -17.10 7.80
N PRO A 238 -10.29 -16.66 8.49
CA PRO A 238 -11.57 -17.34 8.39
C PRO A 238 -12.14 -17.29 6.97
N MET A 239 -12.01 -16.16 6.26
CA MET A 239 -12.53 -16.03 4.90
C MET A 239 -11.78 -16.94 3.92
N GLN A 240 -10.46 -17.13 4.08
CA GLN A 240 -9.71 -18.09 3.28
C GLN A 240 -10.18 -19.52 3.51
N ILE A 241 -10.42 -19.91 4.77
CA ILE A 241 -10.91 -21.25 5.12
C ILE A 241 -12.29 -21.47 4.48
N ILE A 242 -13.25 -20.56 4.74
CA ILE A 242 -14.61 -20.65 4.20
C ILE A 242 -14.57 -20.74 2.67
N ARG A 243 -13.74 -19.94 2.01
CA ARG A 243 -13.64 -19.97 0.55
C ARG A 243 -13.14 -21.30 0.01
N LEU A 244 -12.15 -21.93 0.65
CA LEU A 244 -11.59 -23.19 0.17
C LEU A 244 -12.41 -24.42 0.55
N THR A 245 -13.12 -24.39 1.68
CA THR A 245 -13.80 -25.60 2.22
C THR A 245 -15.32 -25.56 2.10
N MET A 246 -15.92 -24.38 1.94
CA MET A 246 -17.37 -24.20 1.97
C MET A 246 -17.92 -23.45 0.74
N THR A 247 -17.07 -23.18 -0.26
CA THR A 247 -17.46 -22.58 -1.54
C THR A 247 -16.66 -23.20 -2.69
N ASP A 248 -17.05 -22.95 -3.94
CA ASP A 248 -16.36 -23.46 -5.15
C ASP A 248 -15.06 -22.69 -5.50
N SER A 249 -14.52 -21.91 -4.56
CA SER A 249 -13.38 -21.04 -4.81
C SER A 249 -12.05 -21.76 -4.57
N VAL A 250 -11.16 -21.70 -5.56
CA VAL A 250 -9.78 -22.23 -5.47
C VAL A 250 -8.71 -21.14 -5.22
N SER A 251 -9.10 -19.87 -5.06
CA SER A 251 -8.13 -18.77 -4.95
C SER A 251 -7.59 -18.61 -3.53
N TRP A 252 -6.30 -18.27 -3.46
CA TRP A 252 -5.51 -18.12 -2.22
C TRP A 252 -5.29 -16.65 -1.84
N ASP A 253 -6.10 -15.76 -2.38
CA ASP A 253 -5.87 -14.31 -2.34
C ASP A 253 -5.71 -13.75 -0.91
N TYR A 254 -6.43 -14.30 0.08
CA TYR A 254 -6.34 -13.86 1.47
C TYR A 254 -5.09 -14.38 2.18
N SER A 255 -4.54 -15.51 1.73
CA SER A 255 -3.36 -16.13 2.35
C SER A 255 -2.05 -15.44 1.99
N TYR A 256 -1.98 -14.75 0.83
CA TYR A 256 -0.74 -14.12 0.36
C TYR A 256 -0.24 -13.02 1.31
N GLY A 257 -1.14 -12.41 2.08
CA GLY A 257 -0.79 -11.42 3.10
C GLY A 257 -0.24 -12.01 4.40
N LEU A 258 -0.45 -13.30 4.68
CA LEU A 258 -0.13 -13.91 5.98
C LEU A 258 1.36 -13.80 6.39
N PRO A 259 2.35 -14.01 5.49
CA PRO A 259 3.75 -13.82 5.84
C PRO A 259 4.06 -12.37 6.28
N VAL A 260 3.42 -11.39 5.62
CA VAL A 260 3.59 -9.95 5.89
C VAL A 260 2.93 -9.58 7.22
N ILE A 261 1.75 -10.14 7.48
CA ILE A 261 1.03 -10.03 8.77
C ILE A 261 1.90 -10.55 9.92
N ILE A 262 2.45 -11.75 9.77
CA ILE A 262 3.34 -12.36 10.78
C ILE A 262 4.55 -11.46 11.01
N GLY A 263 5.16 -10.97 9.93
CA GLY A 263 6.27 -10.02 9.99
C GLY A 263 5.92 -8.76 10.79
N LEU A 264 4.77 -8.14 10.52
CA LEU A 264 4.33 -6.95 11.27
C LEU A 264 4.04 -7.26 12.73
N PHE A 265 3.39 -8.38 13.05
CA PHE A 265 3.17 -8.79 14.44
C PHE A 265 4.48 -8.98 15.20
N ILE A 266 5.46 -9.66 14.60
CA ILE A 266 6.78 -9.84 15.21
C ILE A 266 7.39 -8.47 15.54
N VAL A 267 7.30 -7.50 14.64
CA VAL A 267 7.85 -6.17 14.88
C VAL A 267 7.08 -5.41 15.95
N LEU A 268 5.75 -5.44 15.94
CA LEU A 268 4.91 -4.68 16.88
C LEU A 268 4.93 -5.27 18.30
N LEU A 269 5.00 -6.59 18.43
CA LEU A 269 4.94 -7.30 19.71
C LEU A 269 6.31 -7.53 20.34
N ASN A 270 7.39 -7.43 19.57
CA ASN A 270 8.74 -7.51 20.13
C ASN A 270 9.02 -6.31 21.05
N PRO A 271 9.36 -6.52 22.33
CA PRO A 271 9.56 -5.42 23.29
C PRO A 271 10.60 -4.39 22.87
N LYS A 272 11.68 -4.82 22.18
CA LYS A 272 12.75 -3.91 21.73
C LYS A 272 12.25 -2.97 20.65
N PHE A 273 11.54 -3.51 19.66
CA PHE A 273 10.95 -2.70 18.60
C PHE A 273 9.81 -1.83 19.11
N LYS A 274 8.95 -2.33 20.00
CA LYS A 274 7.88 -1.53 20.61
C LYS A 274 8.43 -0.29 21.34
N LYS A 275 9.45 -0.46 22.19
CA LYS A 275 10.13 0.66 22.87
C LYS A 275 10.80 1.62 21.89
N ALA A 276 11.32 1.11 20.78
CA ALA A 276 11.94 1.96 19.76
C ALA A 276 10.89 2.76 18.96
N LEU A 277 9.77 2.12 18.61
CA LEU A 277 8.68 2.69 17.82
C LEU A 277 7.80 3.68 18.60
N VAL A 278 7.82 3.63 19.92
CA VAL A 278 7.04 4.52 20.79
C VAL A 278 8.02 5.29 21.66
N ALA A 279 8.16 6.60 21.43
CA ALA A 279 8.86 7.44 22.39
C ALA A 279 8.05 7.42 23.69
N GLU A 280 8.71 7.19 24.83
CA GLU A 280 8.07 7.15 26.15
C GLU A 280 7.13 8.36 26.29
N GLY A 281 5.87 8.08 26.63
CA GLY A 281 4.88 9.09 26.97
C GLY A 281 5.05 9.54 28.41
#